data_AF-A0A0A8VGR9-F1
#
_entry.id   AF-A0A0A8VGR9-F1
#
_cell.length_a   1.000
_cell.length_b   1.000
_cell.length_c   1.000
_cell.angle_alpha   90.00
_cell.angle_beta   90.00
_cell.angle_gamma   90.00
#
_symmetry.space_group_name_H-M   'P 1'
#
loop_
_entity.id
_entity.type
_entity.pdbx_description
1 polymer ?
#
loop_
_entity_poly.entity_id
_entity_poly.type
_entity_poly.pdbx_seq_one_letter_code
_entity_poly.pdbx_strand_id
1 'polypeptide(L)'
;MVDYSGEMTIDNKKFKLKRYAEVNYNEKDSSINSLKTVRLYIMPIDNVPPDIAQKYLYPYLTREGGWVNFGVYPNANNGYVFSTTATPQFLCKKL
;
A
#
# COMPACT_ATOMS: atom_id res chain seq x y z
N MET A 1 -1.85 4.23 -12.07
CA MET A 1 -0.65 4.65 -11.30
C MET A 1 -1.11 5.10 -9.93
N VAL A 2 -0.40 4.72 -8.86
CA VAL A 2 -0.65 5.21 -7.50
C VAL A 2 0.52 6.10 -7.10
N ASP A 3 0.25 7.35 -6.75
CA ASP A 3 1.19 8.26 -6.08
C ASP A 3 0.89 8.20 -4.58
N TYR A 4 1.91 7.87 -3.79
CA TYR A 4 1.82 7.90 -2.34
C TYR A 4 2.92 8.78 -1.75
N SER A 5 2.50 9.75 -0.95
CA SER A 5 3.38 10.63 -0.21
C SER A 5 2.91 10.83 1.21
N GLY A 6 3.85 10.94 2.15
CA GLY A 6 3.51 11.23 3.52
C GLY A 6 4.74 11.36 4.41
N GLU A 7 4.47 11.60 5.68
CA GLU A 7 5.46 11.54 6.74
C GLU A 7 5.01 10.51 7.77
N MET A 8 5.95 9.70 8.26
CA MET A 8 5.70 8.77 9.34
C MET A 8 6.68 9.02 10.49
N THR A 9 6.20 8.92 11.72
CA THR A 9 7.04 9.03 12.91
C THR A 9 7.02 7.70 13.64
N ILE A 10 8.20 7.09 13.82
CA ILE A 10 8.39 5.85 14.59
C ILE A 10 9.53 6.08 15.56
N ASP A 11 9.31 5.81 16.84
CA ASP A 11 10.32 5.96 17.90
C ASP A 11 11.04 7.33 17.85
N ASN A 12 10.26 8.41 17.71
CA ASN A 12 10.71 9.80 17.53
C ASN A 12 11.59 10.09 16.29
N LYS A 13 11.75 9.13 15.37
CA LYS A 13 12.38 9.35 14.06
C LYS A 13 11.32 9.66 13.03
N LYS A 14 11.54 10.74 12.28
CA LYS A 14 10.69 11.13 11.15
C LYS A 14 11.23 10.56 9.86
N PHE A 15 10.35 9.92 9.11
CA PHE A 15 10.63 9.45 7.76
C PHE A 15 9.71 10.15 6.77
N LYS A 16 10.29 10.52 5.64
CA LYS A 16 9.59 11.02 4.47
C LYS A 16 9.36 9.85 3.53
N LEU A 17 8.16 9.79 2.97
CA LEU A 17 7.75 8.74 2.08
C LEU A 17 7.29 9.37 0.77
N LYS A 18 7.80 8.88 -0.36
CA LYS A 18 7.37 9.32 -1.69
C LYS A 18 7.61 8.21 -2.70
N ARG A 19 6.54 7.53 -3.09
CA ARG A 19 6.59 6.37 -3.99
C ARG A 19 5.55 6.47 -5.08
N TYR A 20 5.92 5.99 -6.25
CA TYR A 20 5.01 5.78 -7.37
C TYR A 20 4.95 4.30 -7.68
N ALA A 21 3.73 3.75 -7.71
CA ALA A 21 3.51 2.38 -8.13
C ALA A 21 2.74 2.38 -9.47
N GLU A 22 3.37 1.82 -10.50
CA GLU A 22 2.66 1.34 -11.66
C GLU A 22 1.95 0.06 -11.27
N VAL A 23 0.64 0.01 -11.48
CA VAL A 23 -0.24 -1.03 -10.96
C VAL A 23 -1.13 -1.56 -12.06
N ASN A 24 -1.31 -2.87 -12.09
CA ASN A 24 -2.40 -3.51 -12.80
C ASN A 24 -3.59 -3.59 -11.85
N TYR A 25 -4.73 -3.14 -12.34
CA TYR A 25 -6.01 -3.24 -11.67
C TYR A 25 -6.79 -4.40 -12.27
N ASN A 26 -7.20 -5.36 -11.45
CA ASN A 26 -8.09 -6.43 -11.87
C ASN A 26 -9.31 -6.43 -10.98
N GLU A 27 -10.47 -6.21 -11.59
CA GLU A 27 -11.78 -6.44 -10.97
C GLU A 27 -11.98 -7.95 -10.85
N LYS A 28 -12.11 -8.46 -9.62
CA LYS A 28 -12.41 -9.88 -9.39
C LYS A 28 -13.90 -10.13 -9.27
N ASP A 29 -14.62 -9.20 -8.64
CA ASP A 29 -16.07 -9.19 -8.42
C ASP A 29 -16.60 -7.75 -8.45
N SER A 30 -17.94 -7.56 -8.48
CA SER A 30 -18.60 -6.25 -8.60
C SER A 30 -18.25 -5.22 -7.54
N SER A 31 -17.59 -5.61 -6.44
CA SER A 31 -17.17 -4.70 -5.38
C SER A 31 -15.75 -4.96 -4.86
N ILE A 32 -15.06 -6.01 -5.34
CA ILE A 32 -13.73 -6.39 -4.85
C ILE A 32 -12.71 -6.27 -5.99
N ASN A 33 -11.73 -5.42 -5.73
CA ASN A 33 -10.69 -5.06 -6.67
C ASN A 33 -9.32 -5.45 -6.15
N SER A 34 -8.42 -5.78 -7.07
CA SER A 34 -7.03 -6.08 -6.75
C SER A 34 -6.10 -5.11 -7.47
N LEU A 35 -5.15 -4.55 -6.73
CA LEU A 35 -4.05 -3.76 -7.26
C LEU A 35 -2.78 -4.56 -7.12
N LYS A 36 -2.09 -4.79 -8.24
CA LYS A 36 -0.79 -5.47 -8.26
C LYS A 36 0.26 -4.56 -8.88
N THR A 37 1.34 -4.31 -8.16
CA THR A 37 2.44 -3.47 -8.62
C THR A 37 3.23 -4.17 -9.70
N VAL A 38 3.35 -3.52 -10.84
CA VAL A 38 4.20 -3.92 -11.97
C VAL A 38 5.59 -3.36 -11.78
N ARG A 39 5.67 -2.08 -11.43
CA ARG A 39 6.93 -1.37 -11.19
C ARG A 39 6.77 -0.38 -10.04
N LEU A 40 7.81 -0.29 -9.20
CA LEU A 40 7.83 0.60 -8.04
C LEU A 40 8.98 1.60 -8.17
N TYR A 41 8.67 2.89 -8.09
CA TYR A 41 9.64 3.96 -8.04
C TYR A 41 9.67 4.55 -6.64
N ILE A 42 10.82 4.42 -5.98
CA ILE A 42 11.09 5.04 -4.68
C ILE A 42 11.85 6.33 -4.96
N MET A 43 11.29 7.47 -4.57
CA MET A 43 11.92 8.76 -4.86
C MET A 43 13.11 9.03 -3.95
N PRO A 44 14.10 9.82 -4.37
CA PRO A 44 15.26 10.16 -3.53
C PRO A 44 14.92 10.79 -2.18
N ILE A 45 13.76 11.44 -2.07
CA ILE A 45 13.27 12.03 -0.81
C ILE A 45 12.66 10.99 0.14
N ASP A 46 12.30 9.81 -0.36
CA ASP A 46 11.83 8.70 0.45
C ASP A 46 13.01 8.09 1.21
N ASN A 47 12.99 8.21 2.53
CA ASN A 47 14.05 7.72 3.40
C ASN A 47 13.57 6.59 4.31
N VAL A 48 12.44 5.96 4.00
CA VAL A 48 11.90 4.84 4.80
C VAL A 48 12.72 3.57 4.51
N PRO A 49 13.41 2.99 5.51
CA PRO A 49 14.16 1.76 5.33
C PRO A 49 13.27 0.60 4.86
N PRO A 50 13.80 -0.37 4.08
CA PRO A 50 12.99 -1.47 3.54
C PRO A 50 12.24 -2.30 4.59
N ASP A 51 12.86 -2.56 5.75
CA ASP A 51 12.27 -3.29 6.87
C ASP A 51 11.11 -2.52 7.52
N ILE A 52 11.28 -1.21 7.70
CA ILE A 52 10.21 -0.31 8.17
C ILE A 52 9.08 -0.24 7.15
N ALA A 53 9.41 -0.10 5.86
CA ALA A 53 8.43 -0.06 4.80
C ALA A 53 7.60 -1.35 4.78
N GLN A 54 8.23 -2.51 4.87
CA GLN A 54 7.55 -3.80 4.92
C GLN A 54 6.67 -3.97 6.18
N LYS A 55 7.07 -3.36 7.30
CA LYS A 55 6.32 -3.39 8.56
C LYS A 55 5.11 -2.45 8.58
N TYR A 56 5.15 -1.32 7.89
CA TYR A 56 4.10 -0.30 8.05
C TYR A 56 3.34 0.06 6.78
N LEU A 57 3.81 -0.35 5.60
CA LEU A 57 3.17 -0.05 4.32
C LEU A 57 2.54 -1.31 3.73
N TYR A 58 1.55 -1.10 2.86
CA TYR A 58 0.97 -2.18 2.09
C TYR A 58 1.99 -2.78 1.10
N PRO A 59 1.90 -4.09 0.80
CA PRO A 59 2.84 -4.75 -0.09
C PRO A 59 2.99 -4.07 -1.46
N TYR A 60 1.92 -3.53 -2.03
CA TYR A 60 1.94 -2.83 -3.32
C TYR A 60 2.80 -1.54 -3.33
N LEU A 61 3.18 -1.01 -2.16
CA LEU A 61 4.09 0.14 -2.02
C LEU A 61 5.53 -0.25 -1.61
N THR A 62 5.81 -1.54 -1.44
CA THR A 62 7.10 -2.01 -0.87
C THR A 62 7.92 -2.83 -1.85
N ARG A 63 7.28 -3.48 -2.83
CA ARG A 63 7.96 -4.32 -3.81
C ARG A 63 7.17 -4.46 -5.11
N GLU A 64 7.88 -4.75 -6.19
CA GLU A 64 7.28 -5.23 -7.44
C GLU A 64 6.58 -6.57 -7.21
N GLY A 65 5.44 -6.77 -7.87
CA GLY A 65 4.55 -7.91 -7.62
C GLY A 65 3.79 -7.87 -6.29
N GLY A 66 4.07 -6.89 -5.42
CA GLY A 66 3.27 -6.61 -4.24
C GLY A 66 1.84 -6.27 -4.63
N TRP A 67 0.87 -6.73 -3.85
CA TRP A 67 -0.54 -6.57 -4.17
C TRP A 67 -1.38 -6.28 -2.93
N VAL A 68 -2.57 -5.72 -3.16
CA VAL A 68 -3.59 -5.51 -2.14
C VAL A 68 -4.97 -5.75 -2.75
N ASN A 69 -5.87 -6.34 -1.96
CA ASN A 69 -7.30 -6.37 -2.28
C ASN A 69 -8.01 -5.26 -1.52
N PHE A 70 -8.96 -4.61 -2.17
CA PHE A 70 -9.80 -3.60 -1.56
C PHE A 70 -11.21 -3.70 -2.12
N GLY A 71 -12.18 -3.51 -1.23
CA GLY A 71 -13.56 -3.27 -1.57
C GLY A 71 -13.77 -1.81 -1.98
N VAL A 72 -14.58 -1.59 -3.01
CA VAL A 72 -15.03 -0.26 -3.42
C VAL A 72 -16.54 -0.25 -3.30
N TYR A 73 -17.07 0.52 -2.34
CA TYR A 73 -18.50 0.56 -2.03
C TYR A 73 -19.06 1.95 -2.26
N PRO A 74 -20.25 2.10 -2.87
CA PRO A 74 -20.90 3.40 -2.99
C PRO A 74 -21.25 3.94 -1.59
N ASN A 75 -20.94 5.21 -1.35
CA ASN A 75 -21.28 5.90 -0.11
C ASN A 75 -22.45 6.85 -0.33
N ALA A 76 -23.64 6.34 -0.01
CA ALA A 76 -24.96 6.93 0.13
C ALA A 76 -25.41 8.04 -0.83
N ASN A 77 -24.60 9.05 -1.18
CA ASN A 77 -25.02 10.15 -2.07
C ASN A 77 -23.92 10.89 -2.88
N ASN A 78 -22.60 10.62 -2.77
CA ASN A 78 -21.64 11.25 -3.71
C ASN A 78 -20.19 10.71 -3.73
N GLY A 79 -19.96 9.44 -3.43
CA GLY A 79 -18.59 8.93 -3.47
C GLY A 79 -18.46 7.44 -3.29
N TYR A 80 -17.20 7.00 -3.20
CA TYR A 80 -16.83 5.63 -2.96
C TYR A 80 -16.04 5.52 -1.67
N VAL A 81 -16.34 4.51 -0.86
CA VAL A 81 -15.53 4.11 0.28
C VAL A 81 -14.62 2.97 -0.18
N PHE A 82 -13.32 3.19 -0.02
CA PHE A 82 -12.31 2.17 -0.21
C PHE A 82 -12.11 1.45 1.13
N SER A 83 -12.43 0.17 1.17
CA SER A 83 -12.15 -0.69 2.32
C SER A 83 -11.02 -1.63 1.96
N THR A 84 -9.91 -1.57 2.68
CA THR A 84 -8.84 -2.56 2.55
C THR A 84 -9.02 -3.57 3.67
N THR A 85 -8.73 -4.85 3.42
CA THR A 85 -8.42 -5.73 4.54
C THR A 85 -7.23 -5.10 5.26
N ALA A 86 -7.40 -4.72 6.54
CA ALA A 86 -6.29 -4.30 7.38
C ALA A 86 -5.17 -5.32 7.23
N THR A 87 -3.91 -4.91 7.33
CA THR A 87 -2.77 -5.85 7.30
C THR A 87 -2.59 -6.42 8.71
N PRO A 88 -3.17 -7.57 9.13
CA PRO A 88 -2.76 -8.20 10.37
C PRO A 88 -1.34 -8.75 10.17
N GLN A 89 -0.36 -8.12 10.80
CA GLN A 89 1.02 -8.61 10.79
C GLN A 89 1.19 -9.76 11.79
N PHE A 90 0.82 -10.97 11.38
CA PHE A 90 1.30 -12.18 12.07
C PHE A 90 2.51 -12.74 11.33
N LEU A 91 3.68 -12.13 11.57
CA LEU A 91 4.95 -12.68 11.12
C LEU A 91 5.36 -13.80 12.08
N CYS A 92 4.94 -15.04 11.80
CA CYS A 92 5.45 -16.21 12.50
C CYS A 92 6.86 -16.50 11.98
N LYS A 93 7.90 -16.23 12.79
CA LYS A 93 9.25 -16.77 12.54
C LYS A 93 9.21 -18.27 12.75
N LYS A 94 9.63 -19.02 11.74
CA LYS A 94 9.89 -20.47 11.86
C LYS A 94 11.03 -20.65 12.87
N LEU A 95 10.79 -21.43 13.93
CA LEU A 95 11.84 -21.93 14.83
C LEU A 95 12.74 -22.92 14.07
#